data_AF-A0A8J8K0R9-F1
#
_entry.id   AF-A0A8J8K0R9-F1
#
_cell.length_a   1.000
_cell.length_b   1.000
_cell.length_c   1.000
_cell.angle_alpha   90.00
_cell.angle_beta   90.00
_cell.angle_gamma   90.00
#
_symmetry.space_group_name_H-M   'P 1'
#
loop_
_entity.id
_entity.type
_entity.pdbx_description
1 polymer ?
#
loop_
_entity_poly.entity_id
_entity_poly.type
_entity_poly.pdbx_seq_one_letter_code
_entity_poly.pdbx_strand_id
1 'polypeptide(L)'
;MGMGKGGSLAQRGTIAEAETPQVVAVAMSPGARHITKPVCEITYGLREAGIHTSVLVLNAGSGVPSEAPVQTGATMGIEPEEVERIEKHEVAVIHLGNVKQHIVWKARLILKHCDVPAVIVCQTPVDFEDFAEVGCRTRIVEPEEPETKGEVVEIVTGVIRGQTVPAEKMNEIIRKVRRAISYARRRR
;
A
#
# COMPACT_ATOMS: atom_id res chain seq x y z
N MET A 1 21.68 3.32 22.66
CA MET A 1 20.75 3.36 21.52
C MET A 1 21.57 3.55 20.25
N GLY A 2 21.92 2.46 19.57
CA GLY A 2 22.74 2.50 18.36
C GLY A 2 21.93 2.02 17.17
N MET A 3 21.71 2.90 16.19
CA MET A 3 21.22 2.54 14.87
C MET A 3 22.25 1.60 14.21
N GLY A 4 21.92 0.32 14.17
CA GLY A 4 22.71 -0.70 13.49
C GLY A 4 22.76 -0.42 11.99
N LYS A 5 23.93 -0.01 11.51
CA LYS A 5 24.36 -0.14 10.12
C LYS A 5 24.43 -1.64 9.78
N GLY A 6 23.33 -2.19 9.28
CA GLY A 6 23.24 -3.57 8.79
C GLY A 6 21.88 -3.77 8.15
N GLY A 7 21.86 -4.26 6.91
CA GLY A 7 20.65 -4.52 6.11
C GLY A 7 19.74 -5.59 6.73
N SER A 8 19.09 -5.25 7.83
CA SER A 8 18.08 -6.06 8.49
C SER A 8 16.73 -5.84 7.80
N LEU A 9 15.92 -6.91 7.73
CA LEU A 9 14.56 -6.84 7.22
C LEU A 9 13.77 -5.79 8.03
N ALA A 10 13.08 -4.87 7.34
CA ALA A 10 12.29 -3.83 7.99
C ALA A 10 11.36 -4.43 9.06
N GLN A 11 11.34 -3.81 10.24
CA GLN A 11 10.57 -4.28 11.40
C GLN A 11 9.21 -3.57 11.47
N ARG A 12 8.33 -3.98 12.39
CA ARG A 12 7.05 -3.27 12.63
C ARG A 12 7.32 -1.82 13.01
N GLY A 13 6.50 -0.89 12.51
CA GLY A 13 6.66 0.55 12.77
C GLY A 13 7.93 1.17 12.17
N THR A 14 8.66 0.45 11.31
CA THR A 14 9.87 1.00 10.65
C THR A 14 9.48 2.00 9.58
N ILE A 15 10.19 3.12 9.58
CA ILE A 15 10.04 4.19 8.60
C ILE A 15 11.39 4.50 7.97
N ALA A 16 11.37 4.76 6.66
CA ALA A 16 12.47 5.37 5.94
C ALA A 16 11.93 6.51 5.07
N GLU A 17 12.07 7.75 5.53
CA GLU A 17 11.52 8.93 4.84
C GLU A 17 12.41 9.37 3.68
N ALA A 18 11.78 9.81 2.59
CA ALA A 18 12.44 10.63 1.58
C ALA A 18 12.33 12.11 1.96
N GLU A 19 13.27 12.93 1.50
CA GLU A 19 13.26 14.38 1.77
C GLU A 19 12.00 15.08 1.23
N THR A 20 11.42 14.57 0.14
CA THR A 20 10.17 15.05 -0.44
C THR A 20 9.10 13.97 -0.34
N PRO A 21 7.92 14.25 0.23
CA PRO A 21 6.86 13.27 0.40
C PRO A 21 6.04 13.10 -0.90
N GLN A 22 6.65 12.55 -1.96
CA GLN A 22 5.90 12.22 -3.18
C GLN A 22 5.14 10.91 -3.03
N VAL A 23 5.82 9.84 -2.64
CA VAL A 23 5.23 8.50 -2.53
C VAL A 23 5.55 7.88 -1.18
N VAL A 24 4.59 7.18 -0.59
CA VAL A 24 4.84 6.27 0.54
C VAL A 24 4.53 4.84 0.15
N ALA A 25 5.51 3.95 0.26
CA ALA A 25 5.30 2.51 0.12
C ALA A 25 4.86 1.93 1.47
N VAL A 26 3.59 1.52 1.54
CA VAL A 26 2.98 0.95 2.74
C VAL A 26 3.10 -0.57 2.72
N ALA A 27 3.79 -1.11 3.72
CA ALA A 27 3.92 -2.53 3.99
C ALA A 27 3.08 -2.96 5.18
N MET A 28 2.60 -4.19 5.15
CA MET A 28 2.00 -4.81 6.31
C MET A 28 3.09 -5.26 7.32
N SER A 29 2.77 -5.26 8.61
CA SER A 29 3.66 -5.70 9.69
C SER A 29 4.27 -7.07 9.40
N PRO A 30 5.60 -7.23 9.51
CA PRO A 30 6.24 -8.53 9.36
C PRO A 30 5.74 -9.52 10.42
N GLY A 31 5.74 -10.79 10.03
CA GLY A 31 5.37 -11.95 10.82
C GLY A 31 5.69 -13.21 10.03
N ALA A 32 5.36 -14.40 10.54
CA ALA A 32 5.62 -15.66 9.83
C ALA A 32 5.09 -15.69 8.38
N ARG A 33 4.08 -14.88 8.06
CA ARG A 33 3.46 -14.77 6.73
C ARG A 33 3.73 -13.45 6.00
N HIS A 34 4.42 -12.49 6.61
CA HIS A 34 4.71 -11.18 6.04
C HIS A 34 6.22 -10.96 5.98
N ILE A 35 6.77 -11.06 4.77
CA ILE A 35 8.16 -10.80 4.44
C ILE A 35 8.20 -9.41 3.78
N THR A 36 9.14 -8.56 4.16
CA THR A 36 9.25 -7.17 3.66
C THR A 36 9.62 -7.09 2.18
N LYS A 37 10.09 -8.19 1.59
CA LYS A 37 10.17 -8.37 0.14
C LYS A 37 8.76 -8.65 -0.40
N PRO A 38 8.27 -7.92 -1.43
CA PRO A 38 8.99 -7.00 -2.31
C PRO A 38 8.94 -5.51 -1.98
N VAL A 39 8.37 -5.05 -0.85
CA VAL A 39 8.23 -3.60 -0.59
C VAL A 39 9.55 -2.85 -0.62
N CYS A 40 10.62 -3.43 -0.09
CA CYS A 40 11.96 -2.83 -0.20
C CYS A 40 12.38 -2.70 -1.67
N GLU A 41 12.17 -3.74 -2.48
CA GLU A 41 12.55 -3.76 -3.91
C GLU A 41 11.74 -2.76 -4.73
N ILE A 42 10.43 -2.65 -4.46
CA ILE A 42 9.56 -1.62 -5.04
C ILE A 42 10.08 -0.22 -4.70
N THR A 43 10.44 0.00 -3.44
CA THR A 43 10.98 1.29 -2.99
C THR A 43 12.28 1.63 -3.71
N TYR A 44 13.21 0.67 -3.81
CA TYR A 44 14.46 0.87 -4.53
C TYR A 44 14.21 1.18 -6.01
N GLY A 45 13.38 0.38 -6.69
CA GLY A 45 13.06 0.61 -8.11
C GLY A 45 12.38 1.95 -8.37
N LEU A 46 11.50 2.41 -7.47
CA LEU A 46 10.90 3.75 -7.56
C LEU A 46 11.95 4.85 -7.39
N ARG A 47 12.86 4.71 -6.42
CA ARG A 47 13.95 5.68 -6.19
C ARG A 47 14.93 5.73 -7.36
N GLU A 48 15.32 4.58 -7.92
CA GLU A 48 16.15 4.52 -9.13
C GLU A 48 15.47 5.18 -10.34
N ALA A 49 14.14 5.12 -10.41
CA ALA A 49 13.35 5.82 -11.42
C ALA A 49 13.14 7.31 -11.15
N GLY A 50 13.80 7.88 -10.13
CA GLY A 50 13.74 9.29 -9.75
C GLY A 50 12.49 9.70 -8.97
N ILE A 51 11.79 8.74 -8.33
CA ILE A 51 10.57 9.01 -7.55
C ILE A 51 10.92 9.04 -6.06
N HIS A 52 10.68 10.18 -5.40
CA HIS A 52 10.96 10.34 -3.97
C HIS A 52 10.00 9.50 -3.13
N THR A 53 10.49 8.35 -2.67
CA THR A 53 9.66 7.32 -2.04
C THR A 53 10.08 7.07 -0.60
N SER A 54 9.16 7.29 0.34
CA SER A 54 9.25 6.87 1.73
C SER A 54 8.74 5.45 1.90
N VAL A 55 9.09 4.78 3.00
CA VAL A 55 8.53 3.47 3.37
C VAL A 55 7.90 3.55 4.74
N LEU A 56 6.71 2.97 4.89
CA LEU A 56 6.04 2.78 6.16
C LEU A 56 5.63 1.32 6.32
N VAL A 57 6.17 0.65 7.34
CA VAL A 57 5.70 -0.66 7.76
C VAL A 57 4.70 -0.46 8.90
N LEU A 58 3.44 -0.85 8.67
CA LEU A 58 2.41 -0.68 9.68
C LEU A 58 2.76 -1.42 10.99
N ASN A 59 2.31 -0.91 12.11
CA ASN A 59 2.49 -1.51 13.43
C ASN A 59 1.51 -2.68 13.63
N ALA A 60 0.25 -2.47 13.22
CA ALA A 60 -0.85 -3.44 13.31
C ALA A 60 -1.36 -3.92 11.93
N GLY A 61 -0.49 -4.08 10.93
CA GLY A 61 -0.83 -4.52 9.57
C GLY A 61 -1.07 -6.03 9.38
N SER A 62 -0.90 -6.86 10.43
CA SER A 62 -1.18 -8.30 10.37
C SER A 62 -2.68 -8.60 10.46
N GLY A 63 -3.12 -9.77 10.00
CA GLY A 63 -4.54 -10.16 10.12
C GLY A 63 -5.44 -9.52 9.08
N VAL A 64 -6.68 -9.20 9.43
CA VAL A 64 -7.69 -8.51 8.60
C VAL A 64 -8.47 -7.52 9.46
N PRO A 65 -9.10 -6.47 8.90
CA PRO A 65 -9.92 -5.55 9.66
C PRO A 65 -11.11 -6.26 10.33
N SER A 66 -11.60 -5.71 11.45
CA SER A 66 -12.78 -6.23 12.16
C SER A 66 -14.05 -6.23 11.31
N GLU A 67 -14.14 -5.29 10.37
CA GLU A 67 -15.28 -5.17 9.45
C GLU A 67 -15.26 -6.23 8.32
N ALA A 68 -14.15 -6.97 8.14
CA ALA A 68 -14.06 -7.98 7.10
C ALA A 68 -14.97 -9.19 7.41
N PRO A 69 -15.63 -9.78 6.39
CA PRO A 69 -16.58 -10.88 6.57
C PRO A 69 -15.91 -12.17 7.07
N VAL A 70 -14.61 -12.32 6.82
CA VAL A 70 -13.81 -13.45 7.28
C VAL A 70 -12.74 -12.91 8.21
N GLN A 71 -12.77 -13.36 9.47
CA GLN A 71 -11.77 -13.02 10.48
C GLN A 71 -10.59 -13.99 10.44
N THR A 72 -9.44 -13.52 10.92
CA THR A 72 -8.25 -14.36 11.11
C THR A 72 -7.82 -14.29 12.57
N GLY A 73 -6.81 -15.08 12.99
CA GLY A 73 -6.28 -15.03 14.36
C GLY A 73 -5.61 -13.70 14.77
N ALA A 74 -5.58 -12.69 13.89
CA ALA A 74 -5.14 -11.34 14.20
C ALA A 74 -6.08 -10.33 13.53
N THR A 75 -6.20 -9.16 14.14
CA THR A 75 -6.98 -8.03 13.63
C THR A 75 -6.03 -6.94 13.14
N MET A 76 -6.27 -6.44 11.93
CA MET A 76 -5.52 -5.32 11.38
C MET A 76 -6.05 -4.00 11.94
N GLY A 77 -5.13 -3.09 12.24
CA GLY A 77 -5.43 -1.70 12.60
C GLY A 77 -4.49 -0.73 11.89
N ILE A 78 -4.82 0.56 11.99
CA ILE A 78 -3.96 1.68 11.61
C ILE A 78 -3.98 2.71 12.74
N GLU A 79 -2.80 3.19 13.13
CA GLU A 79 -2.65 4.18 14.20
C GLU A 79 -2.78 5.61 13.65
N PRO A 80 -3.24 6.59 14.44
CA PRO A 80 -3.36 7.99 13.99
C PRO A 80 -2.07 8.56 13.41
N GLU A 81 -0.91 8.25 14.00
CA GLU A 81 0.39 8.69 13.47
C GLU A 81 0.70 8.08 12.09
N GLU A 82 0.25 6.86 11.83
CA GLU A 82 0.42 6.20 10.53
C GLU A 82 -0.46 6.87 9.48
N VAL A 83 -1.68 7.27 9.85
CA VAL A 83 -2.59 8.04 8.99
C VAL A 83 -1.95 9.36 8.60
N GLU A 84 -1.50 10.16 9.59
CA GLU A 84 -0.84 11.45 9.33
C GLU A 84 0.40 11.30 8.44
N ARG A 85 1.18 10.22 8.63
CA ARG A 85 2.36 9.94 7.80
C ARG A 85 1.97 9.60 6.37
N ILE A 86 0.92 8.81 6.16
CA ILE A 86 0.45 8.46 4.82
C ILE A 86 -0.07 9.70 4.10
N GLU A 87 -0.92 10.50 4.75
CA GLU A 87 -1.56 11.68 4.14
C GLU A 87 -0.60 12.81 3.78
N LYS A 88 0.59 12.86 4.38
CA LYS A 88 1.65 13.80 3.96
C LYS A 88 2.12 13.59 2.52
N HIS A 89 1.91 12.40 1.95
CA HIS A 89 2.40 12.02 0.63
C HIS A 89 1.39 12.28 -0.47
N GLU A 90 1.85 12.55 -1.70
CA GLU A 90 0.95 12.73 -2.85
C GLU A 90 0.24 11.41 -3.24
N VAL A 91 0.91 10.27 -3.09
CA VAL A 91 0.41 8.94 -3.46
C VAL A 91 0.86 7.87 -2.47
N ALA A 92 -0.02 6.91 -2.16
CA ALA A 92 0.33 5.70 -1.42
C ALA A 92 0.48 4.48 -2.37
N VAL A 93 1.57 3.72 -2.22
CA VAL A 93 1.73 2.40 -2.85
C VAL A 93 1.47 1.35 -1.77
N ILE A 94 0.30 0.72 -1.79
CA ILE A 94 -0.12 -0.22 -0.74
C ILE A 94 0.13 -1.64 -1.22
N HIS A 95 1.10 -2.32 -0.60
CA HIS A 95 1.43 -3.69 -0.96
C HIS A 95 0.72 -4.70 -0.06
N LEU A 96 -0.06 -5.59 -0.70
CA LEU A 96 -0.99 -6.52 -0.06
C LEU A 96 -0.70 -7.98 -0.45
N GLY A 97 -1.46 -8.90 0.15
CA GLY A 97 -1.21 -10.34 0.05
C GLY A 97 -1.79 -11.03 -1.18
N ASN A 98 -2.22 -12.27 -0.97
CA ASN A 98 -2.74 -13.18 -2.01
C ASN A 98 -4.16 -13.71 -1.71
N VAL A 99 -4.92 -13.02 -0.88
CA VAL A 99 -6.31 -13.41 -0.60
C VAL A 99 -7.17 -12.22 -0.97
N LYS A 100 -7.99 -12.36 -2.00
CA LYS A 100 -8.83 -11.28 -2.56
C LYS A 100 -9.56 -10.50 -1.48
N GLN A 101 -10.32 -11.19 -0.63
CA GLN A 101 -11.03 -10.57 0.50
C GLN A 101 -10.08 -9.82 1.45
N HIS A 102 -8.89 -10.37 1.75
CA HIS A 102 -7.94 -9.64 2.59
C HIS A 102 -7.36 -8.41 1.88
N ILE A 103 -7.21 -8.44 0.54
CA ILE A 103 -6.68 -7.31 -0.22
C ILE A 103 -7.68 -6.15 -0.15
N VAL A 104 -8.93 -6.39 -0.54
CA VAL A 104 -9.94 -5.32 -0.65
C VAL A 104 -10.27 -4.71 0.71
N TRP A 105 -10.46 -5.52 1.76
CA TRP A 105 -10.81 -5.02 3.09
C TRP A 105 -9.66 -4.28 3.76
N LYS A 106 -8.41 -4.71 3.56
CA LYS A 106 -7.24 -3.98 4.09
C LYS A 106 -7.04 -2.64 3.40
N ALA A 107 -7.18 -2.61 2.07
CA ALA A 107 -7.13 -1.37 1.32
C ALA A 107 -8.22 -0.42 1.81
N ARG A 108 -9.45 -0.93 1.99
CA ARG A 108 -10.58 -0.17 2.55
C ARG A 108 -10.27 0.42 3.90
N LEU A 109 -9.74 -0.36 4.85
CA LEU A 109 -9.39 0.15 6.17
C LEU A 109 -8.39 1.31 6.08
N ILE A 110 -7.32 1.17 5.29
CA ILE A 110 -6.33 2.24 5.14
C ILE A 110 -6.98 3.50 4.51
N LEU A 111 -7.72 3.34 3.42
CA LEU A 111 -8.31 4.47 2.68
C LEU A 111 -9.53 5.08 3.38
N LYS A 112 -10.18 4.36 4.29
CA LYS A 112 -11.20 4.89 5.20
C LYS A 112 -10.62 5.95 6.13
N HIS A 113 -9.36 5.79 6.51
CA HIS A 113 -8.68 6.72 7.41
C HIS A 113 -7.82 7.75 6.67
N CYS A 114 -7.19 7.39 5.56
CA CYS A 114 -6.27 8.24 4.80
C CYS A 114 -6.92 8.80 3.52
N ASP A 115 -7.00 10.12 3.38
CA ASP A 115 -7.36 10.81 2.13
C ASP A 115 -6.14 10.91 1.20
N VAL A 116 -5.86 9.81 0.48
CA VAL A 116 -4.74 9.74 -0.45
C VAL A 116 -5.12 8.88 -1.69
N PRO A 117 -4.68 9.28 -2.90
CA PRO A 117 -4.71 8.39 -4.06
C PRO A 117 -3.77 7.20 -3.88
N ALA A 118 -4.27 5.98 -4.12
CA ALA A 118 -3.52 4.76 -3.89
C ALA A 118 -3.31 3.89 -5.13
N VAL A 119 -2.09 3.37 -5.26
CA VAL A 119 -1.73 2.27 -6.14
C VAL A 119 -1.72 0.98 -5.32
N ILE A 120 -2.62 0.05 -5.62
CA ILE A 120 -2.63 -1.26 -4.97
C ILE A 120 -1.68 -2.20 -5.68
N VAL A 121 -0.78 -2.84 -4.94
CA VAL A 121 0.14 -3.85 -5.47
C VAL A 121 -0.09 -5.17 -4.73
N CYS A 122 -0.48 -6.22 -5.43
CA CYS A 122 -0.84 -7.50 -4.80
C CYS A 122 -0.55 -8.71 -5.72
N GLN A 123 -0.72 -9.91 -5.18
CA GLN A 123 -0.52 -11.14 -5.95
C GLN A 123 -1.79 -11.53 -6.72
N THR A 124 -2.94 -11.55 -6.05
CA THR A 124 -4.20 -12.04 -6.61
C THR A 124 -4.76 -11.07 -7.66
N PRO A 125 -5.33 -11.56 -8.77
CA PRO A 125 -6.12 -10.74 -9.67
C PRO A 125 -7.27 -10.05 -8.91
N VAL A 126 -7.31 -8.72 -9.00
CA VAL A 126 -8.38 -7.85 -8.53
C VAL A 126 -8.52 -6.68 -9.52
N ASP A 127 -9.72 -6.11 -9.62
CA ASP A 127 -10.03 -4.95 -10.45
C ASP A 127 -10.70 -3.82 -9.62
N PHE A 128 -11.23 -2.79 -10.27
CA PHE A 128 -11.80 -1.63 -9.57
C PHE A 128 -13.17 -1.95 -8.97
N GLU A 129 -13.93 -2.82 -9.64
CA GLU A 129 -15.22 -3.35 -9.23
C GLU A 129 -15.07 -4.05 -7.87
N ASP A 130 -14.04 -4.88 -7.72
CA ASP A 130 -13.74 -5.57 -6.44
C ASP A 130 -13.55 -4.62 -5.25
N PHE A 131 -12.97 -3.43 -5.49
CA PHE A 131 -12.81 -2.41 -4.45
C PHE A 131 -14.11 -1.63 -4.24
N ALA A 132 -14.83 -1.29 -5.30
CA ALA A 132 -16.11 -0.59 -5.23
C ALA A 132 -17.18 -1.42 -4.49
N GLU A 133 -17.21 -2.74 -4.68
CA GLU A 133 -18.12 -3.66 -3.98
C GLU A 133 -18.00 -3.59 -2.45
N VAL A 134 -16.82 -3.25 -1.93
CA VAL A 134 -16.61 -3.07 -0.49
C VAL A 134 -16.70 -1.60 -0.05
N GLY A 135 -17.12 -0.68 -0.93
CA GLY A 135 -17.26 0.74 -0.58
C GLY A 135 -15.97 1.56 -0.71
N CYS A 136 -14.91 1.02 -1.33
CA CYS A 136 -13.74 1.84 -1.66
C CYS A 136 -14.05 2.72 -2.87
N ARG A 137 -13.77 4.02 -2.74
CA ARG A 137 -13.75 4.94 -3.88
C ARG A 137 -12.65 4.51 -4.85
N THR A 138 -12.94 4.59 -6.15
CA THR A 138 -11.96 4.27 -7.18
C THR A 138 -12.01 5.28 -8.31
N ARG A 139 -10.94 5.33 -9.11
CA ARG A 139 -10.86 6.24 -10.26
C ARG A 139 -11.83 5.90 -11.40
N ILE A 140 -12.29 4.64 -11.49
CA ILE A 140 -13.07 4.15 -12.64
C ILE A 140 -14.51 3.80 -12.26
N VAL A 141 -14.70 3.18 -11.08
CA VAL A 141 -15.99 2.70 -10.60
C VAL A 141 -16.25 3.32 -9.23
N GLU A 142 -17.27 4.18 -9.13
CA GLU A 142 -17.70 4.73 -7.83
C GLU A 142 -18.59 3.70 -7.12
N PRO A 143 -18.37 3.41 -5.82
CA PRO A 143 -19.23 2.53 -5.05
C PRO A 143 -20.62 3.13 -4.82
N GLU A 144 -21.64 2.29 -4.67
CA GLU A 144 -23.00 2.72 -4.30
C GLU A 144 -23.03 3.40 -2.93
N GLU A 145 -22.28 2.84 -1.97
CA GLU A 145 -22.10 3.38 -0.62
C GLU A 145 -20.60 3.65 -0.38
N PRO A 146 -20.09 4.86 -0.67
CA PRO A 146 -18.69 5.20 -0.45
C PRO A 146 -18.34 5.24 1.05
N GLU A 147 -17.34 4.45 1.44
CA GLU A 147 -16.85 4.35 2.81
C GLU A 147 -15.40 4.82 3.00
N THR A 148 -14.69 5.13 1.90
CA THR A 148 -13.31 5.61 1.95
C THR A 148 -13.18 7.09 1.65
N LYS A 149 -12.22 7.75 2.31
CA LYS A 149 -11.82 9.13 2.00
C LYS A 149 -10.90 9.14 0.79
N GLY A 150 -9.85 8.33 0.88
CA GLY A 150 -8.92 8.06 -0.22
C GLY A 150 -9.54 7.15 -1.26
N GLU A 151 -8.77 6.92 -2.33
CA GLU A 151 -9.28 6.23 -3.51
C GLU A 151 -8.25 5.33 -4.17
N VAL A 152 -8.70 4.22 -4.75
CA VAL A 152 -7.86 3.35 -5.57
C VAL A 152 -7.78 3.92 -6.99
N VAL A 153 -6.60 4.38 -7.40
CA VAL A 153 -6.39 4.96 -8.73
C VAL A 153 -5.76 4.00 -9.72
N GLU A 154 -4.98 3.04 -9.22
CA GLU A 154 -4.23 2.07 -10.01
C GLU A 154 -4.05 0.76 -9.26
N ILE A 155 -3.93 -0.34 -10.02
CA ILE A 155 -3.82 -1.70 -9.46
C ILE A 155 -2.72 -2.45 -10.22
N VAL A 156 -1.79 -3.09 -9.53
CA VAL A 156 -0.79 -4.01 -10.10
C VAL A 156 -0.95 -5.37 -9.44
N THR A 157 -1.33 -6.38 -10.21
CA THR A 157 -1.50 -7.76 -9.76
C THR A 157 -0.30 -8.63 -10.17
N GLY A 158 -0.17 -9.82 -9.58
CA GLY A 158 0.91 -10.76 -9.88
C GLY A 158 2.24 -10.46 -9.19
N VAL A 159 2.27 -9.59 -8.18
CA VAL A 159 3.46 -9.30 -7.38
C VAL A 159 3.47 -10.17 -6.13
N ILE A 160 4.42 -11.10 -6.04
CA ILE A 160 4.44 -12.16 -5.03
C ILE A 160 5.32 -11.77 -3.84
N ARG A 161 4.76 -11.96 -2.64
CA ARG A 161 5.48 -11.75 -1.37
C ARG A 161 6.62 -12.74 -1.21
N GLY A 162 7.77 -12.26 -0.75
CA GLY A 162 8.98 -13.08 -0.58
C GLY A 162 9.73 -13.40 -1.87
N GLN A 163 9.25 -12.98 -3.03
CA GLN A 163 9.91 -13.19 -4.33
C GLN A 163 10.43 -11.88 -4.92
N THR A 164 11.42 -12.00 -5.81
CA THR A 164 11.92 -10.86 -6.60
C THR A 164 10.82 -10.36 -7.53
N VAL A 165 10.67 -9.05 -7.66
CA VAL A 165 9.71 -8.46 -8.58
C VAL A 165 10.25 -8.63 -10.00
N PRO A 166 9.52 -9.30 -10.92
CA PRO A 166 9.95 -9.37 -12.32
C PRO A 166 10.11 -7.96 -12.91
N ALA A 167 11.10 -7.77 -13.79
CA ALA A 167 11.39 -6.45 -14.38
C ALA A 167 10.16 -5.82 -15.07
N GLU A 168 9.36 -6.63 -15.76
CA GLU A 168 8.09 -6.19 -16.35
C GLU A 168 7.13 -5.60 -15.31
N LYS A 169 7.01 -6.25 -14.15
CA LYS A 169 6.18 -5.79 -13.04
C LYS A 169 6.74 -4.56 -12.36
N MET A 170 8.06 -4.45 -12.20
CA MET A 170 8.68 -3.23 -11.70
C MET A 170 8.39 -2.03 -12.63
N ASN A 171 8.53 -2.22 -13.94
CA ASN A 171 8.21 -1.21 -14.94
C ASN A 171 6.71 -0.85 -14.93
N GLU A 172 5.82 -1.82 -14.74
CA GLU A 172 4.38 -1.58 -14.57
C GLU A 172 4.10 -0.72 -13.33
N ILE A 173 4.73 -1.03 -12.18
CA ILE A 173 4.61 -0.26 -10.94
C ILE A 173 5.07 1.18 -11.16
N ILE A 174 6.27 1.39 -11.70
CA ILE A 174 6.83 2.73 -11.95
C ILE A 174 5.88 3.56 -12.84
N ARG A 175 5.39 2.97 -13.94
CA ARG A 175 4.47 3.64 -14.86
C ARG A 175 3.15 4.02 -14.19
N LYS A 176 2.55 3.11 -13.41
CA LYS A 176 1.28 3.35 -12.71
C LYS A 176 1.44 4.35 -11.57
N VAL A 177 2.56 4.33 -10.84
CA VAL A 177 2.88 5.33 -9.82
C VAL A 177 3.04 6.73 -10.44
N ARG A 178 3.75 6.87 -11.56
CA ARG A 178 3.84 8.17 -12.26
C ARG A 178 2.48 8.69 -12.72
N ARG A 179 1.60 7.79 -13.17
CA ARG A 179 0.21 8.14 -13.53
C ARG A 179 -0.59 8.57 -12.30
N ALA A 180 -0.45 7.87 -11.18
CA ALA A 180 -1.09 8.22 -9.91
C ALA A 180 -0.61 9.60 -9.39
N ILE A 181 0.69 9.90 -9.47
CA ILE A 181 1.23 11.22 -9.11
C ILE A 181 0.63 12.32 -10.00
N SER A 182 0.59 12.07 -11.31
CA SER A 182 -0.01 13.01 -12.27
C SER A 182 -1.50 13.23 -12.01
N TYR A 183 -2.20 12.17 -11.60
CA TYR A 183 -3.61 12.22 -11.21
C TYR A 183 -3.80 13.04 -9.92
N ALA A 184 -3.02 12.75 -8.87
CA ALA A 184 -3.08 13.46 -7.58
C ALA A 184 -2.88 14.97 -7.74
N ARG A 185 -1.93 15.38 -8.60
CA ARG A 185 -1.62 16.78 -8.87
C ARG A 185 -2.71 17.54 -9.65
N ARG A 186 -3.60 16.84 -10.36
CA ARG A 186 -4.74 17.44 -11.06
C ARG A 186 -5.97 17.61 -10.17
N ARG A 187 -6.01 16.89 -9.04
CA ARG A 187 -7.09 16.94 -8.05
C ARG A 187 -6.94 18.11 -7.08
N ARG A 188 -5.71 18.64 -6.93
CA ARG A 188 -5.38 19.84 -6.15
C ARG A 188 -5.54 21.09 -7.00
#